data_AF-A0AA35NYZ9-F1
#
_entry.id   AF-A0AA35NYZ9-F1
#
_cell.length_a   1.000
_cell.length_b   1.000
_cell.length_c   1.000
_cell.angle_alpha   90.00
_cell.angle_beta   90.00
_cell.angle_gamma   90.00
#
_symmetry.space_group_name_H-M   'P 1'
#
loop_
_entity.id
_entity.type
_entity.pdbx_description
1 polymer ?
#
loop_
_entity_poly.entity_id
_entity_poly.type
_entity_poly.pdbx_seq_one_letter_code
_entity_poly.pdbx_strand_id
1 'polypeptide(L)'
;METEALLLEARESVEAARTYRRELQQRLKGLQLARQQIKESAALTRDVLEQHFNDLKGTLRKLLDERLVSLLQEVDGIEEESIKPLDECRKLIEQGVGTADELLREGETVIHGVTGEESDKLCSFTKKALHIQLDSLPEVPSLVDVPCLSAQLDDSLLTVVRNQIFNHGTIASRPPIQIEELIEKPGGIIVKWCKVDEDFVPQDYRLQYRKSTAGHFEDVYVGSDTEFIVLHIDPNVDYQFRVCARGDGRQEWSPWSVSQTGRSTLVPHEWTPGFEGYSLSSRRNIALRNDSQVGGVLYSRAPTYYCGQTLTFRIETVGQPDKKDSIGVCVAQQNGADSLQRDKAVCVSTNGAVFVNGKEMTNQLPAVTSGSAVTFDIEAVNLGPSNNNNEGGNFKLRVTIGSNNREVVFDWVLDQSCGSLYFGCSFSYPGWKVLVF
;
A
#
# COMPACT_ATOMS: atom_id res chain seq x y z
N MET A 1 -28.48 37.40 -55.09
CA MET A 1 -27.21 37.49 -54.35
C MET A 1 -27.44 37.67 -52.85
N GLU A 2 -28.19 38.68 -52.39
CA GLU A 2 -28.44 38.90 -50.95
C GLU A 2 -29.25 37.78 -50.28
N THR A 3 -30.24 37.21 -50.97
CA THR A 3 -31.04 36.08 -50.48
C THR A 3 -30.27 34.76 -50.40
N GLU A 4 -29.29 34.53 -51.26
CA GLU A 4 -28.44 33.33 -51.23
C GLU A 4 -27.41 33.39 -50.10
N ALA A 5 -26.86 34.58 -49.82
CA ALA A 5 -25.98 34.80 -48.67
C ALA A 5 -26.72 34.58 -47.35
N LEU A 6 -27.95 35.12 -47.22
CA LEU A 6 -28.82 34.89 -46.05
C LEU A 6 -29.19 33.40 -45.88
N LEU A 7 -29.40 32.68 -46.98
CA LEU A 7 -29.66 31.23 -46.95
C LEU A 7 -28.44 30.42 -46.48
N LEU A 8 -27.23 30.83 -46.89
CA LEU A 8 -25.99 30.19 -46.45
C LEU A 8 -25.74 30.43 -44.95
N GLU A 9 -25.89 31.67 -44.49
CA GLU A 9 -25.76 32.06 -43.09
C GLU A 9 -26.78 31.34 -42.20
N ALA A 10 -28.03 31.19 -42.67
CA ALA A 10 -29.05 30.42 -41.98
C ALA A 10 -28.67 28.93 -41.88
N ARG A 11 -28.05 28.34 -42.91
CA ARG A 11 -27.58 26.95 -42.88
C ARG A 11 -26.44 26.74 -41.89
N GLU A 12 -25.45 27.64 -41.89
CA GLU A 12 -24.34 27.61 -40.92
C GLU A 12 -24.85 27.76 -39.49
N SER A 13 -25.79 28.68 -39.26
CA SER A 13 -26.45 28.88 -37.96
C SER A 13 -27.20 27.64 -37.49
N VAL A 14 -27.90 26.94 -38.39
CA VAL A 14 -28.58 25.68 -38.06
C VAL A 14 -27.58 24.58 -37.69
N GLU A 15 -26.45 24.48 -38.41
CA GLU A 15 -25.42 23.48 -38.11
C GLU A 15 -24.69 23.77 -36.79
N ALA A 16 -24.40 25.04 -36.51
CA ALA A 16 -23.89 25.49 -35.22
C ALA A 16 -24.86 25.17 -34.08
N ALA A 17 -26.16 25.45 -34.25
CA ALA A 17 -27.20 25.12 -33.28
C ALA A 17 -27.33 23.61 -33.04
N ARG A 18 -27.18 22.78 -34.08
CA ARG A 18 -27.16 21.31 -33.94
C ARG A 18 -25.95 20.82 -33.14
N THR A 19 -24.78 21.37 -33.38
CA THR A 19 -23.55 21.06 -32.63
C THR A 19 -23.69 21.49 -31.17
N TYR A 20 -24.13 22.72 -30.93
CA TYR A 20 -24.39 23.21 -29.58
C TYR A 20 -25.40 22.35 -28.81
N ARG A 21 -26.49 21.92 -29.46
CA ARG A 21 -27.47 21.00 -28.85
C ARG A 21 -26.83 19.66 -28.47
N ARG A 22 -25.96 19.09 -29.32
CA ARG A 22 -25.26 17.83 -29.02
C ARG A 22 -24.34 17.99 -27.81
N GLU A 23 -23.59 19.09 -27.74
CA GLU A 23 -22.74 19.41 -26.58
C GLU A 23 -23.55 19.59 -25.29
N LEU A 24 -24.68 20.31 -25.35
CA LEU A 24 -25.58 20.45 -24.20
C LEU A 24 -26.14 19.11 -23.73
N GLN A 25 -26.53 18.24 -24.65
CA GLN A 25 -26.99 16.89 -24.31
C GLN A 25 -25.88 16.05 -23.67
N GLN A 26 -24.63 16.18 -24.13
CA GLN A 26 -23.48 15.52 -23.53
C GLN A 26 -23.20 16.06 -22.11
N ARG A 27 -23.26 17.39 -21.91
CA ARG A 27 -23.12 18.00 -20.59
C ARG A 27 -24.24 17.57 -19.64
N LEU A 28 -25.48 17.44 -20.12
CA LEU A 28 -26.61 16.95 -19.31
C LEU A 28 -26.39 15.50 -18.86
N LYS A 29 -25.88 14.63 -19.73
CA LYS A 29 -25.48 13.27 -19.36
C LYS A 29 -24.37 13.28 -18.30
N GLY A 30 -23.35 14.13 -18.47
CA GLY A 30 -22.30 14.32 -17.47
C GLY A 30 -22.84 14.75 -16.10
N LEU A 31 -23.81 15.67 -16.08
CA LEU A 31 -24.46 16.11 -14.84
C LEU A 31 -25.26 14.99 -14.17
N GLN A 32 -25.93 14.14 -14.96
CA GLN A 32 -26.64 12.97 -14.42
C GLN A 32 -25.68 11.98 -13.76
N LEU A 33 -24.53 11.71 -14.40
CA LEU A 33 -23.48 10.86 -13.84
C LEU A 33 -22.89 11.45 -12.56
N ALA A 34 -22.58 12.75 -12.53
CA ALA A 34 -22.09 13.43 -11.33
C ALA A 34 -23.09 13.34 -10.16
N ARG A 35 -24.39 13.50 -10.44
CA ARG A 35 -25.45 13.35 -9.44
C ARG A 35 -25.55 11.90 -8.93
N GLN A 36 -25.42 10.92 -9.82
CA GLN A 36 -25.43 9.51 -9.45
C GLN A 36 -24.23 9.17 -8.57
N GLN A 37 -23.04 9.63 -8.94
CA GLN A 37 -21.81 9.47 -8.17
C GLN A 37 -21.97 9.98 -6.73
N ILE A 38 -22.51 11.19 -6.53
CA ILE A 38 -22.72 11.76 -5.18
C ILE A 38 -23.68 10.88 -4.36
N LYS A 39 -24.75 10.39 -4.98
CA LYS A 39 -25.74 9.55 -4.28
C LYS A 39 -25.16 8.21 -3.86
N GLU A 40 -24.45 7.54 -4.77
CA GLU A 40 -23.81 6.25 -4.51
C GLU A 40 -22.70 6.39 -3.47
N SER A 41 -21.83 7.40 -3.61
CA SER A 41 -20.75 7.64 -2.65
C SER A 41 -21.29 7.98 -1.26
N ALA A 42 -22.38 8.77 -1.17
CA ALA A 42 -23.01 9.09 0.09
C ALA A 42 -23.69 7.86 0.73
N ALA A 43 -24.32 6.99 -0.05
CA ALA A 43 -24.89 5.75 0.46
C ALA A 43 -23.79 4.84 1.05
N LEU A 44 -22.75 4.57 0.26
CA LEU A 44 -21.59 3.78 0.71
C LEU A 44 -20.91 4.37 1.95
N THR A 45 -20.74 5.69 1.99
CA THR A 45 -20.12 6.36 3.15
C THR A 45 -20.98 6.21 4.40
N ARG A 46 -22.32 6.28 4.29
CA ARG A 46 -23.21 6.03 5.43
C ARG A 46 -23.07 4.60 5.94
N ASP A 47 -23.12 3.62 5.04
CA ASP A 47 -22.99 2.20 5.41
C ASP A 47 -21.67 1.92 6.14
N VAL A 48 -20.56 2.46 5.62
CA VAL A 48 -19.23 2.33 6.25
C VAL A 48 -19.18 3.00 7.62
N LEU A 49 -19.75 4.20 7.78
CA LEU A 49 -19.80 4.89 9.07
C LEU A 49 -20.65 4.12 10.08
N GLU A 50 -21.84 3.66 9.67
CA GLU A 50 -22.72 2.88 10.53
C GLU A 50 -22.06 1.58 10.98
N GLN A 51 -21.43 0.84 10.06
CA GLN A 51 -20.69 -0.36 10.38
C GLN A 51 -19.54 -0.07 11.36
N HIS A 52 -18.69 0.91 11.06
CA HIS A 52 -17.53 1.28 11.90
C HIS A 52 -17.95 1.63 13.32
N PHE A 53 -18.97 2.47 13.50
CA PHE A 53 -19.43 2.86 14.83
C PHE A 53 -20.17 1.72 15.55
N ASN A 54 -20.79 0.78 14.85
CA ASN A 54 -21.36 -0.41 15.47
C ASN A 54 -20.28 -1.37 15.98
N ASP A 55 -19.23 -1.57 15.20
CA ASP A 55 -18.07 -2.38 15.60
C ASP A 55 -17.38 -1.74 16.82
N LEU A 56 -17.14 -0.43 16.79
CA LEU A 56 -16.55 0.31 17.90
C LEU A 56 -17.38 0.20 19.19
N LYS A 57 -18.71 0.34 19.11
CA LYS A 57 -19.61 0.13 20.26
C LYS A 57 -19.48 -1.29 20.80
N GLY A 58 -19.42 -2.29 19.92
CA GLY A 58 -19.25 -3.69 20.30
C GLY A 58 -17.94 -3.92 21.06
N THR A 59 -16.83 -3.37 20.56
CA THR A 59 -15.52 -3.46 21.21
C THR A 59 -15.49 -2.74 22.56
N LEU A 60 -15.98 -1.51 22.64
CA LEU A 60 -16.03 -0.75 23.89
C LEU A 60 -16.87 -1.46 24.96
N ARG A 61 -18.04 -1.98 24.58
CA ARG A 61 -18.89 -2.76 25.48
C ARG A 61 -18.15 -3.99 26.01
N LYS A 62 -17.52 -4.76 25.12
CA LYS A 62 -16.77 -5.95 25.49
C LYS A 62 -15.67 -5.63 26.52
N LEU A 63 -14.89 -4.58 26.28
CA LEU A 63 -13.80 -4.19 27.19
C LEU A 63 -14.31 -3.74 28.57
N LEU A 64 -15.44 -3.03 28.61
CA LEU A 64 -16.09 -2.64 29.86
C LEU A 64 -16.61 -3.86 30.63
N ASP A 65 -17.27 -4.79 29.93
CA ASP A 65 -17.76 -6.03 30.51
C ASP A 65 -16.61 -6.89 31.06
N GLU A 66 -15.49 -7.01 30.32
CA GLU A 66 -14.28 -7.71 30.77
C GLU A 66 -13.66 -7.07 32.02
N ARG A 67 -13.61 -5.73 32.08
CA ARG A 67 -13.09 -5.03 33.27
C ARG A 67 -13.99 -5.23 34.49
N LEU A 68 -15.31 -5.22 34.30
CA LEU A 68 -16.25 -5.49 35.38
C LEU A 68 -16.06 -6.91 35.92
N VAL A 69 -15.96 -7.91 35.05
CA VAL A 69 -15.71 -9.30 35.46
C VAL A 69 -14.41 -9.40 36.26
N SER A 70 -13.33 -8.76 35.81
CA SER A 70 -12.06 -8.72 36.55
C SER A 70 -12.20 -8.13 37.95
N LEU A 71 -12.92 -7.01 38.10
CA LEU A 71 -13.12 -6.38 39.41
C LEU A 71 -13.98 -7.23 40.35
N LEU A 72 -15.00 -7.91 39.81
CA LEU A 72 -15.83 -8.83 40.59
C LEU A 72 -15.01 -10.04 41.05
N GLN A 73 -14.12 -10.58 40.21
CA GLN A 73 -13.21 -11.65 40.60
C GLN A 73 -12.22 -11.22 41.70
N GLU A 74 -11.75 -9.97 41.67
CA GLU A 74 -10.92 -9.41 42.75
C GLU A 74 -11.72 -9.35 44.07
N VAL A 75 -12.98 -8.94 44.02
CA VAL A 75 -13.90 -8.93 45.18
C VAL A 75 -14.13 -10.34 45.72
N ASP A 76 -14.49 -11.29 44.85
CA ASP A 76 -14.74 -12.69 45.23
C ASP A 76 -13.49 -13.32 45.87
N GLY A 77 -12.30 -13.02 45.32
CA GLY A 77 -11.03 -13.51 45.86
C GLY A 77 -10.74 -12.98 47.27
N ILE A 78 -10.92 -11.67 47.49
CA ILE A 78 -10.73 -11.06 48.82
C ILE A 78 -11.74 -11.62 49.81
N GLU A 79 -13.00 -11.78 49.41
CA GLU A 79 -14.05 -12.36 50.26
C GLU A 79 -13.69 -13.80 50.68
N GLU A 80 -13.33 -14.66 49.74
CA GLU A 80 -12.99 -16.05 50.01
C GLU A 80 -11.76 -16.18 50.93
N GLU A 81 -10.72 -15.37 50.70
CA GLU A 81 -9.51 -15.36 51.53
C GLU A 81 -9.76 -14.81 52.94
N SER A 82 -10.62 -13.80 53.07
CA SER A 82 -10.89 -13.12 54.35
C SER A 82 -11.85 -13.89 55.26
N ILE A 83 -12.79 -14.67 54.68
CA ILE A 83 -13.76 -15.45 55.47
C ILE A 83 -13.12 -16.69 56.10
N LYS A 84 -12.18 -17.35 55.41
CA LYS A 84 -11.58 -18.62 55.88
C LYS A 84 -11.04 -18.56 57.33
N PRO A 85 -10.21 -17.57 57.73
CA PRO A 85 -9.74 -17.48 59.10
C PRO A 85 -10.86 -17.23 60.12
N LEU A 86 -11.92 -16.51 59.72
CA LEU A 86 -13.07 -16.23 60.58
C LEU A 86 -13.90 -17.49 60.83
N ASP A 87 -14.07 -18.33 59.80
CA ASP A 87 -14.73 -19.63 59.94
C ASP A 87 -13.94 -20.58 60.84
N GLU A 88 -12.62 -20.58 60.76
CA GLU A 88 -11.77 -21.35 61.69
C GLU A 88 -11.86 -20.82 63.12
N CYS A 89 -11.87 -19.50 63.32
CA CYS A 89 -12.11 -18.89 64.64
C CYS A 89 -13.48 -19.28 65.19
N ARG A 90 -14.52 -19.25 64.36
CA ARG A 90 -15.88 -19.69 64.73
C ARG A 90 -15.86 -21.13 65.21
N LYS A 91 -15.25 -22.05 64.44
CA LYS A 91 -15.16 -23.48 64.82
C LYS A 91 -14.47 -23.67 66.17
N LEU A 92 -13.37 -22.96 66.42
CA LEU A 92 -12.65 -23.02 67.70
C LEU A 92 -13.54 -22.57 68.86
N ILE A 93 -14.30 -21.48 68.68
CA ILE A 93 -15.23 -20.98 69.70
C ILE A 93 -16.38 -21.97 69.91
N GLU A 94 -16.99 -22.49 68.85
CA GLU A 94 -18.09 -23.46 68.93
C GLU A 94 -17.65 -24.76 69.64
N GLN A 95 -16.44 -25.25 69.37
CA GLN A 95 -15.85 -26.39 70.08
C GLN A 95 -15.59 -26.08 71.56
N GLY A 96 -15.08 -24.89 71.86
CA GLY A 96 -14.89 -24.42 73.23
C GLY A 96 -16.19 -24.36 74.01
N VAL A 97 -17.25 -23.81 73.41
CA VAL A 97 -18.61 -23.75 73.99
C VAL A 97 -19.14 -25.17 74.24
N GLY A 98 -19.05 -26.07 73.26
CA GLY A 98 -19.50 -27.46 73.44
C GLY A 98 -18.76 -28.20 74.56
N THR A 99 -17.45 -27.98 74.68
CA THR A 99 -16.63 -28.54 75.76
C THR A 99 -17.05 -27.98 77.13
N ALA A 100 -17.34 -26.69 77.20
CA ALA A 100 -17.82 -26.04 78.40
C ALA A 100 -19.22 -26.53 78.81
N ASP A 101 -20.14 -26.72 77.85
CA ASP A 101 -21.47 -27.27 78.09
C ASP A 101 -21.42 -28.72 78.62
N GLU A 102 -20.55 -29.56 78.07
CA GLU A 102 -20.33 -30.91 78.59
C GLU A 102 -19.80 -30.91 80.03
N LEU A 103 -18.82 -30.03 80.30
CA LEU A 103 -18.26 -29.86 81.64
C LEU A 103 -19.32 -29.36 82.64
N LEU A 104 -20.16 -28.40 82.24
CA LEU A 104 -21.26 -27.89 83.05
C LEU A 104 -22.24 -29.02 83.40
N ARG A 105 -22.67 -29.80 82.41
CA ARG A 105 -23.57 -30.93 82.64
C ARG A 105 -22.97 -31.99 83.57
N GLU A 106 -21.70 -32.37 83.35
CA GLU A 106 -21.00 -33.28 84.27
C GLU A 106 -20.93 -32.70 85.70
N GLY A 107 -20.56 -31.42 85.83
CA GLY A 107 -20.48 -30.73 87.12
C GLY A 107 -21.82 -30.69 87.86
N GLU A 108 -22.92 -30.34 87.17
CA GLU A 108 -24.26 -30.34 87.75
C GLU A 108 -24.68 -31.72 88.27
N THR A 109 -24.42 -32.78 87.51
CA THR A 109 -24.72 -34.16 87.95
C THR A 109 -23.91 -34.58 89.17
N VAL A 110 -22.63 -34.20 89.24
CA VAL A 110 -21.75 -34.50 90.38
C VAL A 110 -22.19 -33.71 91.62
N ILE A 111 -22.62 -32.47 91.48
CA ILE A 111 -23.10 -31.62 92.61
C ILE A 111 -24.43 -32.15 93.18
N HIS A 112 -25.35 -32.61 92.33
CA HIS A 112 -26.67 -33.11 92.78
C HIS A 112 -26.62 -34.54 93.34
N GLY A 113 -25.55 -35.31 93.08
CA GLY A 113 -25.39 -36.72 93.49
C GLY A 113 -24.60 -36.95 94.79
N VAL A 114 -24.21 -35.92 95.54
CA VAL A 114 -23.28 -36.06 96.69
C VAL A 114 -23.96 -36.73 97.91
N THR A 115 -23.88 -38.05 97.99
CA THR A 115 -24.07 -38.82 99.24
C THR A 115 -22.82 -39.66 99.53
N GLY A 116 -21.88 -39.12 100.30
CA GLY A 116 -20.87 -39.84 101.09
C GLY A 116 -19.77 -40.66 100.38
N GLU A 117 -20.04 -41.32 99.25
CA GLU A 117 -19.14 -42.33 98.65
C GLU A 117 -18.66 -42.01 97.20
N GLU A 118 -19.01 -40.86 96.62
CA GLU A 118 -18.64 -40.50 95.23
C GLU A 118 -17.39 -39.60 95.08
N SER A 119 -16.40 -39.73 95.97
CA SER A 119 -15.18 -38.89 95.98
C SER A 119 -14.36 -38.97 94.68
N ASP A 120 -14.37 -40.11 94.00
CA ASP A 120 -13.57 -40.32 92.78
C ASP A 120 -14.14 -39.58 91.56
N LYS A 121 -15.47 -39.44 91.46
CA LYS A 121 -16.15 -38.68 90.39
C LYS A 121 -15.94 -37.18 90.55
N LEU A 122 -15.93 -36.69 91.79
CA LEU A 122 -15.62 -35.30 92.08
C LEU A 122 -14.16 -34.97 91.73
N CYS A 123 -13.22 -35.86 92.11
CA CYS A 123 -11.81 -35.70 91.80
C CYS A 123 -11.54 -35.74 90.28
N SER A 124 -12.22 -36.60 89.53
CA SER A 124 -12.08 -36.67 88.06
C SER A 124 -12.65 -35.43 87.36
N PHE A 125 -13.80 -34.92 87.81
CA PHE A 125 -14.36 -33.65 87.36
C PHE A 125 -13.41 -32.48 87.62
N THR A 126 -12.91 -32.32 88.85
CA THR A 126 -11.99 -31.22 89.20
C THR A 126 -10.71 -31.28 88.36
N LYS A 127 -10.19 -32.47 88.07
CA LYS A 127 -9.04 -32.64 87.16
C LYS A 127 -9.36 -32.23 85.72
N LYS A 128 -10.53 -32.60 85.19
CA LYS A 128 -10.97 -32.17 83.84
C LYS A 128 -11.14 -30.65 83.78
N ALA A 129 -11.78 -30.04 84.78
CA ALA A 129 -11.99 -28.59 84.85
C ALA A 129 -10.66 -27.81 84.87
N LEU A 130 -9.67 -28.29 85.63
CA LEU A 130 -8.32 -27.70 85.66
C LEU A 130 -7.59 -27.81 84.30
N HIS A 131 -7.91 -28.81 83.49
CA HIS A 131 -7.27 -29.01 82.19
C HIS A 131 -7.84 -28.10 81.10
N ILE A 132 -9.11 -27.69 81.21
CA ILE A 132 -9.83 -26.89 80.20
C ILE A 132 -9.48 -25.39 80.27
N GLN A 133 -8.72 -24.95 81.29
CA GLN A 133 -8.27 -23.56 81.44
C GLN A 133 -9.41 -22.54 81.27
N LEU A 134 -10.46 -22.69 82.08
CA LEU A 134 -11.70 -21.88 82.07
C LEU A 134 -11.48 -20.35 82.17
N ASP A 135 -10.26 -19.93 82.51
CA ASP A 135 -9.87 -18.55 82.74
C ASP A 135 -9.39 -17.85 81.45
N SER A 136 -9.28 -18.59 80.33
CA SER A 136 -8.75 -18.12 79.05
C SER A 136 -9.78 -18.27 77.93
N LEU A 137 -10.01 -17.20 77.17
CA LEU A 137 -10.85 -17.20 75.97
C LEU A 137 -9.99 -17.03 74.71
N PRO A 138 -10.37 -17.65 73.58
CA PRO A 138 -9.71 -17.39 72.30
C PRO A 138 -9.92 -15.92 71.90
N GLU A 139 -8.88 -15.32 71.33
CA GLU A 139 -8.93 -13.94 70.84
C GLU A 139 -9.71 -13.88 69.51
N VAL A 140 -10.57 -12.85 69.38
CA VAL A 140 -11.36 -12.59 68.18
C VAL A 140 -10.86 -11.29 67.56
N PRO A 141 -10.57 -11.25 66.24
CA PRO A 141 -10.13 -10.02 65.59
C PRO A 141 -11.18 -8.92 65.75
N SER A 142 -10.73 -7.68 65.94
CA SER A 142 -11.66 -6.55 65.99
C SER A 142 -12.18 -6.24 64.58
N LEU A 143 -13.36 -5.62 64.46
CA LEU A 143 -13.95 -5.32 63.16
C LEU A 143 -13.09 -4.40 62.29
N VAL A 144 -12.23 -3.57 62.89
CA VAL A 144 -11.30 -2.71 62.14
C VAL A 144 -10.12 -3.49 61.57
N ASP A 145 -9.84 -4.67 62.12
CA ASP A 145 -8.79 -5.58 61.65
C ASP A 145 -9.31 -6.55 60.58
N VAL A 146 -10.64 -6.57 60.33
CA VAL A 146 -11.27 -7.38 59.28
C VAL A 146 -11.40 -6.54 58.01
N PRO A 147 -11.01 -7.06 56.83
CA PRO A 147 -11.17 -6.34 55.57
C PRO A 147 -12.62 -5.88 55.31
N CYS A 148 -12.77 -4.62 54.90
CA CYS A 148 -14.05 -4.02 54.48
C CYS A 148 -13.97 -3.67 52.99
N LEU A 149 -14.62 -4.48 52.14
CA LEU A 149 -14.55 -4.31 50.70
C LEU A 149 -15.33 -3.07 50.25
N SER A 150 -14.70 -2.24 49.43
CA SER A 150 -15.32 -1.08 48.79
C SER A 150 -14.70 -0.83 47.42
N ALA A 151 -15.49 -0.33 46.48
CA ALA A 151 -15.03 0.06 45.15
C ALA A 151 -14.90 1.57 45.05
N GLN A 152 -13.75 2.06 44.59
CA GLN A 152 -13.55 3.46 44.23
C GLN A 152 -13.57 3.60 42.71
N LEU A 153 -14.49 4.40 42.20
CA LEU A 153 -14.68 4.63 40.78
C LEU A 153 -14.46 6.11 40.47
N ASP A 154 -13.71 6.38 39.39
CA ASP A 154 -13.42 7.74 38.92
C ASP A 154 -14.12 8.00 37.57
N ASP A 155 -14.75 9.16 37.45
CA ASP A 155 -15.51 9.59 36.27
C ASP A 155 -14.61 10.19 35.16
N SER A 156 -13.31 10.36 35.41
CA SER A 156 -12.37 10.92 34.42
C SER A 156 -12.34 10.14 33.10
N LEU A 157 -12.53 8.82 33.16
CA LEU A 157 -12.59 7.94 31.98
C LEU A 157 -13.69 8.38 31.01
N LEU A 158 -14.87 8.74 31.52
CA LEU A 158 -15.99 9.17 30.67
C LEU A 158 -15.66 10.44 29.91
N THR A 159 -14.91 11.36 30.53
CA THR A 159 -14.50 12.61 29.86
C THR A 159 -13.48 12.33 28.76
N VAL A 160 -12.50 11.48 29.02
CA VAL A 160 -11.50 11.08 28.01
C VAL A 160 -12.18 10.36 26.85
N VAL A 161 -12.99 9.34 27.12
CA VAL A 161 -13.69 8.55 26.11
C VAL A 161 -14.63 9.45 25.29
N ARG A 162 -15.36 10.35 25.94
CA ARG A 162 -16.22 11.33 25.26
C ARG A 162 -15.42 12.18 24.27
N ASN A 163 -14.32 12.77 24.71
CA ASN A 163 -13.50 13.62 23.86
C ASN A 163 -12.92 12.85 22.67
N GLN A 164 -12.50 11.60 22.88
CA GLN A 164 -12.01 10.75 21.78
C GLN A 164 -13.13 10.42 20.78
N ILE A 165 -14.32 10.04 21.25
CA ILE A 165 -15.47 9.72 20.39
C ILE A 165 -15.90 10.94 19.55
N PHE A 166 -16.00 12.13 20.15
CA PHE A 166 -16.45 13.33 19.43
C PHE A 166 -15.45 13.81 18.36
N ASN A 167 -14.18 13.44 18.49
CA ASN A 167 -13.14 13.76 17.51
C ASN A 167 -12.84 12.59 16.55
N HIS A 168 -13.56 11.47 16.68
CA HIS A 168 -13.29 10.26 15.88
C HIS A 168 -13.92 10.34 14.49
N GLY A 169 -13.06 10.35 13.48
CA GLY A 169 -13.44 10.35 12.07
C GLY A 169 -13.75 11.74 11.51
N THR A 170 -13.61 11.88 10.19
CA THR A 170 -13.91 13.12 9.46
C THR A 170 -14.59 12.82 8.14
N ILE A 171 -15.52 13.67 7.72
CA ILE A 171 -16.17 13.60 6.40
C ILE A 171 -15.54 14.65 5.51
N ALA A 172 -15.01 14.23 4.36
CA ALA A 172 -14.52 15.15 3.33
C ALA A 172 -15.46 15.13 2.13
N SER A 173 -15.80 16.31 1.61
CA SER A 173 -16.64 16.44 0.40
C SER A 173 -15.86 16.17 -0.89
N ARG A 174 -14.52 16.24 -0.81
CA ARG A 174 -13.60 16.02 -1.92
C ARG A 174 -12.39 15.23 -1.42
N PRO A 175 -11.96 14.18 -2.15
CA PRO A 175 -10.66 13.59 -1.92
C PRO A 175 -9.58 14.65 -2.14
N PRO A 176 -8.56 14.77 -1.29
CA PRO A 176 -7.55 15.82 -1.39
C PRO A 176 -6.67 15.68 -2.63
N ILE A 177 -6.62 14.48 -3.23
CA ILE A 177 -5.81 14.14 -4.41
C ILE A 177 -6.71 13.56 -5.51
N GLN A 178 -6.42 13.88 -6.77
CA GLN A 178 -7.05 13.28 -7.95
C GLN A 178 -6.01 12.80 -8.95
N ILE A 179 -6.38 11.77 -9.72
CA ILE A 179 -5.61 11.39 -10.91
C ILE A 179 -5.77 12.52 -11.94
N GLU A 180 -4.64 13.04 -12.41
CA GLU A 180 -4.58 14.12 -13.39
C GLU A 180 -4.46 13.58 -14.80
N GLU A 181 -3.57 12.58 -14.99
CA GLU A 181 -3.20 12.09 -16.31
C GLU A 181 -2.94 10.57 -16.28
N LEU A 182 -3.37 9.87 -17.35
CA LEU A 182 -3.01 8.49 -17.64
C LEU A 182 -2.30 8.46 -19.00
N ILE A 183 -1.01 8.12 -19.01
CA ILE A 183 -0.19 8.09 -20.22
C ILE A 183 0.11 6.64 -20.57
N GLU A 184 -0.36 6.19 -21.73
CA GLU A 184 -0.04 4.85 -22.24
C GLU A 184 1.47 4.70 -22.48
N LYS A 185 2.05 3.58 -22.03
CA LYS A 185 3.40 3.14 -22.36
C LYS A 185 3.37 1.70 -22.90
N PRO A 186 4.35 1.28 -23.70
CA PRO A 186 4.54 -0.13 -24.04
C PRO A 186 4.56 -0.99 -22.77
N GLY A 187 3.60 -1.92 -22.63
CA GLY A 187 3.53 -2.78 -21.43
C GLY A 187 3.26 -2.09 -20.09
N GLY A 188 2.83 -0.82 -20.09
CA GLY A 188 2.60 -0.03 -18.87
C GLY A 188 1.71 1.20 -19.05
N ILE A 189 1.35 1.85 -17.95
CA ILE A 189 0.67 3.16 -17.93
C ILE A 189 1.37 4.01 -16.88
N ILE A 190 1.74 5.25 -17.22
CA ILE A 190 2.13 6.25 -16.22
C ILE A 190 0.85 6.85 -15.66
N VAL A 191 0.70 6.79 -14.34
CA VAL A 191 -0.38 7.46 -13.62
C VAL A 191 0.21 8.68 -12.95
N LYS A 192 -0.31 9.87 -13.25
CA LYS A 192 0.05 11.12 -12.57
C LYS A 192 -1.12 11.61 -11.73
N TRP A 193 -0.84 12.20 -10.58
CA TRP A 193 -1.85 12.75 -9.70
C TRP A 193 -1.45 14.10 -9.13
N CYS A 194 -2.46 14.91 -8.84
CA CYS A 194 -2.27 16.25 -8.30
C CYS A 194 -3.12 16.46 -7.04
N LYS A 195 -2.65 17.39 -6.22
CA LYS A 195 -3.38 17.90 -5.07
C LYS A 195 -4.49 18.84 -5.54
N VAL A 196 -5.70 18.63 -5.04
CA VAL A 196 -6.89 19.45 -5.35
C VAL A 196 -7.42 20.22 -4.13
N ASP A 197 -6.95 19.87 -2.94
CA ASP A 197 -7.22 20.61 -1.70
C ASP A 197 -5.98 21.44 -1.34
N GLU A 198 -6.11 22.77 -1.34
CA GLU A 198 -4.96 23.64 -1.10
C GLU A 198 -4.44 23.57 0.34
N ASP A 199 -5.33 23.30 1.29
CA ASP A 199 -5.03 23.31 2.71
C ASP A 199 -4.42 21.99 3.22
N PHE A 200 -4.52 20.92 2.43
CA PHE A 200 -3.97 19.60 2.76
C PHE A 200 -2.47 19.52 2.49
N VAL A 201 -1.67 19.00 3.43
CA VAL A 201 -0.22 18.80 3.24
C VAL A 201 0.11 17.30 3.16
N PRO A 202 0.20 16.72 1.96
CA PRO A 202 0.51 15.30 1.78
C PRO A 202 1.95 14.98 2.20
N GLN A 203 2.12 13.84 2.88
CA GLN A 203 3.42 13.24 3.20
C GLN A 203 3.69 12.04 2.29
N ASP A 204 2.71 11.15 2.17
CA ASP A 204 2.76 9.99 1.28
C ASP A 204 1.50 9.91 0.43
N TYR A 205 1.64 9.30 -0.74
CA TYR A 205 0.59 8.87 -1.64
C TYR A 205 0.54 7.35 -1.67
N ARG A 206 -0.64 6.82 -1.98
CA ARG A 206 -0.86 5.39 -2.21
C ARG A 206 -1.65 5.22 -3.49
N LEU A 207 -1.05 4.60 -4.50
CA LEU A 207 -1.69 4.26 -5.77
C LEU A 207 -2.10 2.79 -5.75
N GLN A 208 -3.33 2.56 -6.19
CA GLN A 208 -3.88 1.23 -6.43
C GLN A 208 -4.37 1.07 -7.86
N TYR A 209 -4.35 -0.16 -8.34
CA TYR A 209 -4.97 -0.54 -9.60
C TYR A 209 -5.71 -1.88 -9.51
N ARG A 210 -6.56 -2.15 -10.50
CA ARG A 210 -7.15 -3.46 -10.74
C ARG A 210 -7.51 -3.64 -12.20
N LYS A 211 -7.61 -4.88 -12.67
CA LYS A 211 -8.34 -5.17 -13.91
C LYS A 211 -9.80 -4.77 -13.72
N SER A 212 -10.44 -4.17 -14.73
CA SER A 212 -11.85 -3.77 -14.65
C SER A 212 -12.80 -4.95 -14.36
N THR A 213 -12.38 -6.17 -14.69
CA THR A 213 -13.10 -7.42 -14.41
C THR A 213 -12.83 -7.99 -13.02
N ALA A 214 -11.87 -7.46 -12.27
CA ALA A 214 -11.49 -7.96 -10.96
C ALA A 214 -12.24 -7.24 -9.82
N GLY A 215 -12.50 -7.98 -8.73
CA GLY A 215 -13.22 -7.45 -7.57
C GLY A 215 -12.37 -6.60 -6.62
N HIS A 216 -11.05 -6.75 -6.61
CA HIS A 216 -10.16 -6.17 -5.62
C HIS A 216 -9.10 -5.24 -6.24
N PHE A 217 -8.72 -4.19 -5.50
CA PHE A 217 -7.65 -3.26 -5.85
C PHE A 217 -6.36 -3.65 -5.13
N GLU A 218 -5.25 -3.63 -5.85
CA GLU A 218 -3.91 -3.95 -5.33
C GLU A 218 -3.05 -2.69 -5.27
N ASP A 219 -2.19 -2.60 -4.24
CA ASP A 219 -1.20 -1.54 -4.12
C ASP A 219 -0.09 -1.71 -5.14
N VAL A 220 0.23 -0.62 -5.84
CA VAL A 220 1.36 -0.59 -6.79
C VAL A 220 2.42 0.42 -6.39
N TYR A 221 2.07 1.42 -5.59
CA TYR A 221 3.00 2.44 -5.12
C TYR A 221 2.58 3.02 -3.78
N VAL A 222 3.56 3.22 -2.89
CA VAL A 222 3.44 4.01 -1.65
C VAL A 222 4.71 4.85 -1.51
N GLY A 223 4.58 6.17 -1.47
CA GLY A 223 5.71 7.09 -1.37
C GLY A 223 5.32 8.54 -1.65
N SER A 224 6.31 9.43 -1.74
CA SER A 224 6.10 10.89 -1.84
C SER A 224 5.98 11.43 -3.27
N ASP A 225 6.23 10.62 -4.29
CA ASP A 225 6.18 11.05 -5.69
C ASP A 225 4.73 11.25 -6.14
N THR A 226 4.54 12.08 -7.17
CA THR A 226 3.24 12.42 -7.74
C THR A 226 2.93 11.70 -9.05
N GLU A 227 3.80 10.76 -9.43
CA GLU A 227 3.61 9.90 -10.58
C GLU A 227 4.24 8.53 -10.37
N PHE A 228 3.68 7.52 -11.02
CA PHE A 228 4.24 6.18 -10.99
C PHE A 228 3.91 5.42 -12.28
N ILE A 229 4.87 4.62 -12.75
CA ILE A 229 4.71 3.76 -13.93
C ILE A 229 4.20 2.40 -13.48
N VAL A 230 2.91 2.13 -13.72
CA VAL A 230 2.33 0.81 -13.54
C VAL A 230 2.67 -0.04 -14.74
N LEU A 231 3.70 -0.86 -14.59
CA LEU A 231 4.11 -1.83 -15.58
C LEU A 231 3.23 -3.06 -15.49
N HIS A 232 3.53 -4.01 -16.36
CA HIS A 232 3.03 -5.37 -16.25
C HIS A 232 1.55 -5.54 -16.57
N ILE A 233 0.93 -4.53 -17.17
CA ILE A 233 -0.44 -4.57 -17.65
C ILE A 233 -0.55 -5.34 -18.97
N ASP A 234 -1.66 -6.04 -19.12
CA ASP A 234 -2.00 -6.73 -20.37
C ASP A 234 -2.42 -5.72 -21.45
N PRO A 235 -1.90 -5.82 -22.69
CA PRO A 235 -2.30 -4.96 -23.78
C PRO A 235 -3.79 -5.08 -24.09
N ASN A 236 -4.43 -3.95 -24.41
CA ASN A 236 -5.85 -3.83 -24.75
C ASN A 236 -6.82 -4.33 -23.66
N VAL A 237 -6.37 -4.37 -22.40
CA VAL A 237 -7.21 -4.67 -21.24
C VAL A 237 -7.43 -3.41 -20.43
N ASP A 238 -8.67 -3.16 -20.02
CA ASP A 238 -9.02 -2.03 -19.17
C ASP A 238 -8.63 -2.28 -17.72
N TYR A 239 -7.92 -1.32 -17.14
CA TYR A 239 -7.56 -1.27 -15.72
C TYR A 239 -8.17 -0.02 -15.08
N GLN A 240 -8.58 -0.13 -13.82
CA GLN A 240 -9.01 1.01 -13.01
C GLN A 240 -7.92 1.38 -12.03
N PHE A 241 -7.66 2.68 -11.89
CA PHE A 241 -6.66 3.27 -11.00
C PHE A 241 -7.34 4.20 -10.01
N ARG A 242 -6.85 4.22 -8.76
CA ARG A 242 -7.26 5.18 -7.73
C ARG A 242 -6.08 5.53 -6.83
N VAL A 243 -6.05 6.78 -6.36
CA VAL A 243 -4.98 7.27 -5.48
C VAL A 243 -5.56 7.92 -4.22
N CYS A 244 -4.90 7.76 -3.08
CA CYS A 244 -5.15 8.54 -1.88
C CYS A 244 -3.84 9.08 -1.31
N ALA A 245 -3.93 9.91 -0.28
CA ALA A 245 -2.75 10.43 0.42
C ALA A 245 -2.93 10.37 1.93
N ARG A 246 -1.83 10.40 2.66
CA ARG A 246 -1.84 10.71 4.10
C ARG A 246 -1.03 11.97 4.32
N GLY A 247 -1.42 12.77 5.29
CA GLY A 247 -0.88 14.10 5.52
C GLY A 247 -1.25 14.66 6.88
N ASP A 248 -0.81 15.89 7.15
CA ASP A 248 -1.18 16.66 8.34
C ASP A 248 -0.89 15.95 9.68
N GLY A 249 0.17 15.14 9.72
CA GLY A 249 0.55 14.36 10.91
C GLY A 249 -0.40 13.20 11.24
N ARG A 250 -1.37 12.92 10.37
CA ARG A 250 -2.30 11.79 10.52
C ARG A 250 -1.70 10.52 9.93
N GLN A 251 -1.94 9.38 10.59
CA GLN A 251 -1.56 8.07 10.05
C GLN A 251 -2.58 7.51 9.07
N GLU A 252 -3.83 7.96 9.17
CA GLU A 252 -4.95 7.50 8.34
C GLU A 252 -4.81 8.03 6.91
N TRP A 253 -5.14 7.16 5.95
CA TRP A 253 -5.25 7.55 4.55
C TRP A 253 -6.51 8.36 4.30
N SER A 254 -6.41 9.36 3.42
CA SER A 254 -7.55 10.12 2.92
C SER A 254 -8.52 9.21 2.15
N PRO A 255 -9.74 9.70 1.87
CA PRO A 255 -10.57 9.11 0.84
C PRO A 255 -9.84 8.98 -0.49
N TRP A 256 -10.21 7.95 -1.26
CA TRP A 256 -9.68 7.70 -2.60
C TRP A 256 -10.17 8.73 -3.61
N SER A 257 -9.34 9.02 -4.61
CA SER A 257 -9.72 9.75 -5.82
C SER A 257 -10.88 9.07 -6.55
N VAL A 258 -11.48 9.78 -7.50
CA VAL A 258 -12.35 9.12 -8.48
C VAL A 258 -11.51 8.11 -9.26
N SER A 259 -12.02 6.88 -9.38
CA SER A 259 -11.32 5.85 -10.14
C SER A 259 -11.30 6.23 -11.62
N GLN A 260 -10.13 6.15 -12.25
CA GLN A 260 -9.99 6.35 -13.70
C GLN A 260 -9.63 5.06 -14.41
N THR A 261 -10.19 4.85 -15.60
CA THR A 261 -9.91 3.67 -16.42
C THR A 261 -8.83 4.00 -17.45
N GLY A 262 -7.78 3.19 -17.49
CA GLY A 262 -6.73 3.24 -18.49
C GLY A 262 -6.47 1.87 -19.10
N ARG A 263 -5.96 1.84 -20.33
CA ARG A 263 -5.47 0.64 -21.01
C ARG A 263 -4.24 1.02 -21.81
N SER A 264 -3.36 0.07 -22.09
CA SER A 264 -2.28 0.28 -23.06
C SER A 264 -2.60 -0.45 -24.35
N THR A 265 -2.60 0.28 -25.45
CA THR A 265 -2.72 -0.28 -26.82
C THR A 265 -1.36 -0.63 -27.43
N LEU A 266 -0.27 -0.28 -26.72
CA LEU A 266 1.10 -0.38 -27.21
C LEU A 266 1.68 -1.76 -26.95
N VAL A 267 2.37 -2.31 -27.96
CA VAL A 267 2.99 -3.64 -27.88
C VAL A 267 4.15 -3.60 -26.87
N PRO A 268 4.18 -4.49 -25.86
CA PRO A 268 5.26 -4.53 -24.88
C PRO A 268 6.64 -4.71 -25.52
N HIS A 269 7.64 -4.07 -24.94
CA HIS A 269 9.04 -4.26 -25.33
C HIS A 269 9.54 -5.62 -24.80
N GLU A 270 9.87 -6.52 -25.73
CA GLU A 270 10.39 -7.86 -25.44
C GLU A 270 11.69 -8.11 -26.19
N TRP A 271 12.63 -8.80 -25.54
CA TRP A 271 13.82 -9.36 -26.13
C TRP A 271 13.50 -10.60 -26.99
N THR A 272 14.32 -10.85 -28.02
CA THR A 272 14.18 -12.02 -28.89
C THR A 272 14.50 -13.31 -28.11
N PRO A 273 13.57 -14.28 -28.02
CA PRO A 273 13.82 -15.54 -27.33
C PRO A 273 14.76 -16.46 -28.14
N GLY A 274 15.46 -17.35 -27.44
CA GLY A 274 16.29 -18.40 -28.06
C GLY A 274 17.61 -17.91 -28.66
N PHE A 275 18.00 -16.66 -28.40
CA PHE A 275 19.31 -16.15 -28.81
C PHE A 275 20.41 -16.66 -27.87
N GLU A 276 21.39 -17.35 -28.43
CA GLU A 276 22.48 -17.95 -27.66
C GLU A 276 23.33 -16.87 -26.96
N GLY A 277 23.76 -17.15 -25.73
CA GLY A 277 24.52 -16.19 -24.93
C GLY A 277 23.67 -15.29 -24.03
N TYR A 278 22.34 -15.35 -24.12
CA TYR A 278 21.45 -14.60 -23.23
C TYR A 278 20.38 -15.49 -22.61
N SER A 279 20.10 -15.23 -21.34
CA SER A 279 19.00 -15.84 -20.60
C SER A 279 17.94 -14.78 -20.30
N LEU A 280 16.68 -15.09 -20.61
CA LEU A 280 15.58 -14.13 -20.46
C LEU A 280 14.69 -14.45 -19.25
N SER A 281 14.05 -13.41 -18.68
CA SER A 281 12.95 -13.61 -17.73
C SER A 281 11.73 -14.27 -18.40
N SER A 282 10.79 -14.78 -17.60
CA SER A 282 9.52 -15.34 -18.08
C SER A 282 8.73 -14.40 -18.99
N ARG A 283 8.80 -13.09 -18.71
CA ARG A 283 8.16 -12.01 -19.49
C ARG A 283 8.99 -11.52 -20.67
N ARG A 284 10.22 -12.03 -20.85
CA ARG A 284 11.14 -11.63 -21.93
C ARG A 284 11.52 -10.15 -21.94
N ASN A 285 11.37 -9.43 -20.82
CA ASN A 285 11.75 -8.02 -20.69
C ASN A 285 13.08 -7.82 -19.94
N ILE A 286 13.62 -8.87 -19.33
CA ILE A 286 14.96 -8.85 -18.72
C ILE A 286 15.85 -9.81 -19.49
N ALA A 287 17.03 -9.35 -19.90
CA ALA A 287 18.06 -10.15 -20.53
C ALA A 287 19.33 -10.18 -19.67
N LEU A 288 19.85 -11.39 -19.41
CA LEU A 288 21.11 -11.64 -18.70
C LEU A 288 22.13 -12.21 -19.67
N ARG A 289 23.30 -11.59 -19.79
CA ARG A 289 24.45 -12.15 -20.50
C ARG A 289 25.03 -13.32 -19.70
N ASN A 290 25.00 -14.52 -20.28
CA ASN A 290 25.48 -15.75 -19.64
C ASN A 290 26.90 -16.13 -20.10
N ASP A 291 27.40 -17.28 -19.63
CA ASP A 291 28.78 -17.72 -19.85
C ASP A 291 29.07 -18.30 -21.25
N SER A 292 28.11 -18.27 -22.18
CA SER A 292 28.38 -18.74 -23.55
C SER A 292 29.38 -17.82 -24.26
N GLN A 293 30.28 -18.43 -25.03
CA GLN A 293 31.23 -17.72 -25.87
C GLN A 293 30.60 -17.14 -27.14
N VAL A 294 29.38 -17.56 -27.49
CA VAL A 294 28.65 -17.00 -28.62
C VAL A 294 28.18 -15.59 -28.27
N GLY A 295 28.73 -14.62 -28.99
CA GLY A 295 28.45 -13.19 -28.83
C GLY A 295 27.57 -12.63 -29.93
N GLY A 296 27.13 -11.39 -29.74
CA GLY A 296 26.36 -10.64 -30.73
C GLY A 296 25.31 -9.76 -30.09
N VAL A 297 24.59 -9.03 -30.96
CA VAL A 297 23.49 -8.17 -30.54
C VAL A 297 22.23 -9.00 -30.29
N LEU A 298 21.76 -8.99 -29.05
CA LEU A 298 20.41 -9.42 -28.69
C LEU A 298 19.44 -8.29 -29.06
N TYR A 299 18.62 -8.52 -30.08
CA TYR A 299 17.61 -7.56 -30.52
C TYR A 299 16.26 -7.74 -29.81
N SER A 300 15.43 -6.70 -29.86
CA SER A 300 14.01 -6.78 -29.60
C SER A 300 13.33 -7.77 -30.55
N ARG A 301 12.30 -8.45 -30.06
CA ARG A 301 11.55 -9.48 -30.80
C ARG A 301 10.93 -8.96 -32.09
N ALA A 302 10.55 -7.68 -32.09
CA ALA A 302 9.95 -6.95 -33.20
C ALA A 302 10.36 -5.46 -33.10
N PRO A 303 10.17 -4.65 -34.16
CA PRO A 303 10.47 -3.22 -34.10
C PRO A 303 9.33 -2.50 -33.37
N THR A 304 9.32 -2.61 -32.04
CA THR A 304 8.23 -2.12 -31.18
C THR A 304 8.51 -0.73 -30.60
N TYR A 305 9.68 -0.15 -30.84
CA TYR A 305 9.99 1.21 -30.42
C TYR A 305 9.51 2.21 -31.48
N TYR A 306 8.57 3.08 -31.12
CA TYR A 306 8.01 4.09 -32.03
C TYR A 306 8.53 5.49 -31.65
N CYS A 307 8.71 6.35 -32.64
CA CYS A 307 9.09 7.74 -32.39
C CYS A 307 8.02 8.43 -31.52
N GLY A 308 8.45 9.30 -30.61
CA GLY A 308 7.62 9.92 -29.58
C GLY A 308 7.45 9.08 -28.31
N GLN A 309 7.97 7.84 -28.28
CA GLN A 309 8.09 7.05 -27.07
C GLN A 309 9.45 7.31 -26.39
N THR A 310 9.45 7.20 -25.06
CA THR A 310 10.66 7.11 -24.24
C THR A 310 10.98 5.64 -24.02
N LEU A 311 12.01 5.12 -24.67
CA LEU A 311 12.50 3.77 -24.45
C LEU A 311 13.49 3.78 -23.29
N THR A 312 13.22 3.02 -22.23
CA THR A 312 14.05 3.00 -21.03
C THR A 312 14.68 1.63 -20.85
N PHE A 313 15.99 1.62 -20.61
CA PHE A 313 16.73 0.47 -20.12
C PHE A 313 17.18 0.72 -18.68
N ARG A 314 17.03 -0.27 -17.79
CA ARG A 314 17.64 -0.24 -16.46
C ARG A 314 18.66 -1.35 -16.32
N ILE A 315 19.85 -0.98 -15.89
CA ILE A 315 20.94 -1.90 -15.61
C ILE A 315 20.72 -2.49 -14.22
N GLU A 316 20.36 -3.76 -14.16
CA GLU A 316 20.10 -4.45 -12.90
C GLU A 316 21.41 -4.96 -12.28
N THR A 317 22.26 -5.59 -13.09
CA THR A 317 23.59 -6.06 -12.68
C THR A 317 24.61 -5.75 -13.77
N VAL A 318 25.86 -5.58 -13.37
CA VAL A 318 26.97 -5.26 -14.26
C VAL A 318 27.94 -6.43 -14.36
N GLY A 319 28.50 -6.65 -15.53
CA GLY A 319 29.64 -7.52 -15.77
C GLY A 319 30.92 -6.71 -15.98
N GLN A 320 31.98 -7.37 -16.44
CA GLN A 320 33.18 -6.67 -16.90
C GLN A 320 32.84 -5.84 -18.16
N PRO A 321 33.20 -4.54 -18.21
CA PRO A 321 32.95 -3.72 -19.39
C PRO A 321 33.91 -4.07 -20.53
N ASP A 322 33.41 -4.02 -21.75
CA ASP A 322 34.18 -4.13 -23.00
C ASP A 322 33.82 -3.00 -23.97
N LYS A 323 34.77 -2.63 -24.84
CA LYS A 323 34.56 -1.56 -25.82
C LYS A 323 33.48 -1.87 -26.84
N LYS A 324 33.18 -3.16 -27.09
CA LYS A 324 32.12 -3.60 -27.99
C LYS A 324 30.74 -3.60 -27.33
N ASP A 325 30.66 -3.36 -26.02
CA ASP A 325 29.38 -3.34 -25.34
C ASP A 325 28.53 -2.20 -25.89
N SER A 326 27.23 -2.47 -26.08
CA SER A 326 26.30 -1.48 -26.59
C SER A 326 24.88 -1.73 -26.11
N ILE A 327 24.14 -0.66 -25.86
CA ILE A 327 22.67 -0.65 -25.70
C ILE A 327 22.14 0.46 -26.60
N GLY A 328 21.12 0.17 -27.40
CA GLY A 328 20.59 1.20 -28.28
C GLY A 328 19.50 0.75 -29.21
N VAL A 329 19.32 1.52 -30.29
CA VAL A 329 18.26 1.36 -31.28
C VAL A 329 18.84 1.27 -32.69
N CYS A 330 18.14 0.56 -33.58
CA CYS A 330 18.55 0.42 -34.97
C CYS A 330 17.34 0.22 -35.89
N VAL A 331 17.54 0.54 -37.17
CA VAL A 331 16.49 0.41 -38.19
C VAL A 331 16.14 -1.05 -38.50
N ALA A 332 17.13 -1.94 -38.52
CA ALA A 332 16.96 -3.34 -38.86
C ALA A 332 17.88 -4.26 -38.06
N GLN A 333 17.41 -5.47 -37.82
CA GLN A 333 18.24 -6.56 -37.31
C GLN A 333 19.28 -6.95 -38.36
N GLN A 334 20.52 -7.11 -37.92
CA GLN A 334 21.62 -7.58 -38.76
C GLN A 334 22.29 -8.77 -38.08
N ASN A 335 22.18 -9.94 -38.71
CA ASN A 335 22.78 -11.17 -38.22
C ASN A 335 24.31 -11.08 -38.29
N GLY A 336 24.98 -11.55 -37.23
CA GLY A 336 26.45 -11.55 -37.15
C GLY A 336 27.08 -10.21 -36.76
N ALA A 337 26.29 -9.20 -36.38
CA ALA A 337 26.84 -7.98 -35.80
C ALA A 337 27.30 -8.21 -34.35
N ASP A 338 28.54 -7.84 -34.06
CA ASP A 338 29.11 -7.90 -32.70
C ASP A 338 28.46 -6.89 -31.75
N SER A 339 28.10 -5.70 -32.28
CA SER A 339 27.54 -4.59 -31.51
C SER A 339 26.63 -3.69 -32.35
N LEU A 340 25.92 -2.78 -31.68
CA LEU A 340 25.15 -1.71 -32.31
C LEU A 340 26.02 -0.50 -32.75
N GLN A 341 27.34 -0.56 -32.58
CA GLN A 341 28.27 0.48 -33.01
C GLN A 341 28.50 0.38 -34.54
N ARG A 342 27.43 0.55 -35.31
CA ARG A 342 27.41 0.33 -36.76
C ARG A 342 26.49 1.31 -37.47
N ASP A 343 26.50 1.26 -38.80
CA ASP A 343 25.60 2.05 -39.62
C ASP A 343 24.12 1.75 -39.34
N LYS A 344 23.27 2.77 -39.47
CA LYS A 344 21.81 2.73 -39.21
C LYS A 344 21.45 2.29 -37.78
N ALA A 345 22.31 2.61 -36.83
CA ALA A 345 22.11 2.37 -35.41
C ALA A 345 22.63 3.55 -34.56
N VAL A 346 22.02 3.72 -33.40
CA VAL A 346 22.42 4.65 -32.36
C VAL A 346 22.52 3.87 -31.06
N CYS A 347 23.64 3.98 -30.36
CA CYS A 347 23.82 3.25 -29.10
C CYS A 347 24.75 3.95 -28.13
N VAL A 348 24.70 3.49 -26.88
CA VAL A 348 25.60 3.87 -25.79
C VAL A 348 26.40 2.64 -25.37
N SER A 349 27.70 2.81 -25.18
CA SER A 349 28.57 1.78 -24.62
C SER A 349 28.60 1.84 -23.08
N THR A 350 29.10 0.80 -22.43
CA THR A 350 29.07 0.69 -20.96
C THR A 350 29.94 1.75 -20.26
N ASN A 351 30.92 2.34 -20.97
CA ASN A 351 31.71 3.47 -20.50
C ASN A 351 31.04 4.84 -20.68
N GLY A 352 29.84 4.90 -21.27
CA GLY A 352 29.10 6.13 -21.56
C GLY A 352 29.40 6.77 -22.93
N ALA A 353 30.25 6.17 -23.75
CA ALA A 353 30.48 6.63 -25.12
C ALA A 353 29.24 6.44 -26.00
N VAL A 354 28.91 7.45 -26.81
CA VAL A 354 27.71 7.48 -27.64
C VAL A 354 28.09 7.34 -29.10
N PHE A 355 27.43 6.45 -29.83
CA PHE A 355 27.70 6.15 -31.22
C PHE A 355 26.48 6.45 -32.09
N VAL A 356 26.71 7.13 -33.21
CA VAL A 356 25.68 7.46 -34.22
C VAL A 356 26.16 6.98 -35.58
N ASN A 357 25.42 6.05 -36.19
CA ASN A 357 25.83 5.38 -37.43
C ASN A 357 27.27 4.83 -37.34
N GLY A 358 27.61 4.24 -36.18
CA GLY A 358 28.91 3.65 -35.89
C GLY A 358 30.05 4.62 -35.59
N LYS A 359 29.79 5.94 -35.59
CA LYS A 359 30.79 6.96 -35.25
C LYS A 359 30.62 7.42 -33.82
N GLU A 360 31.69 7.36 -33.05
CA GLU A 360 31.71 7.86 -31.67
C GLU A 360 31.56 9.39 -31.64
N MET A 361 30.70 9.88 -30.76
CA MET A 361 30.52 11.30 -30.48
C MET A 361 31.52 11.77 -29.43
N THR A 362 31.86 13.06 -29.47
CA THR A 362 32.73 13.69 -28.46
C THR A 362 32.08 13.81 -27.09
N ASN A 363 30.75 13.99 -27.05
CA ASN A 363 30.01 14.09 -25.80
C ASN A 363 29.70 12.69 -25.28
N GLN A 364 30.08 12.43 -24.03
CA GLN A 364 29.87 11.16 -23.36
C GLN A 364 28.90 11.32 -22.19
N LEU A 365 28.13 10.26 -21.93
CA LEU A 365 27.32 10.10 -20.74
C LEU A 365 28.17 9.51 -19.59
N PRO A 366 27.69 9.56 -18.35
CA PRO A 366 28.32 8.82 -17.26
C PRO A 366 28.36 7.32 -17.57
N ALA A 367 29.42 6.64 -17.15
CA ALA A 367 29.51 5.18 -17.27
C ALA A 367 28.35 4.51 -16.53
N VAL A 368 27.83 3.43 -17.09
CA VAL A 368 26.65 2.75 -16.52
C VAL A 368 27.05 1.86 -15.36
N THR A 369 26.29 1.94 -14.28
CA THR A 369 26.43 1.09 -13.08
C THR A 369 25.13 0.35 -12.80
N SER A 370 25.14 -0.60 -11.86
CA SER A 370 23.89 -1.17 -11.34
C SER A 370 22.98 -0.04 -10.82
N GLY A 371 21.70 -0.09 -11.18
CA GLY A 371 20.69 0.93 -10.94
C GLY A 371 20.62 2.04 -11.99
N SER A 372 21.62 2.19 -12.87
CA SER A 372 21.58 3.22 -13.92
C SER A 372 20.43 2.98 -14.89
N ALA A 373 19.74 4.07 -15.25
CA ALA A 373 18.77 4.09 -16.34
C ALA A 373 19.38 4.76 -17.58
N VAL A 374 19.12 4.20 -18.75
CA VAL A 374 19.47 4.78 -20.05
C VAL A 374 18.18 4.95 -20.84
N THR A 375 17.86 6.19 -21.20
CA THR A 375 16.65 6.54 -21.95
C THR A 375 16.98 6.94 -23.38
N PHE A 376 16.10 6.59 -24.31
CA PHE A 376 16.12 7.05 -25.69
C PHE A 376 14.79 7.73 -25.99
N ASP A 377 14.84 9.00 -26.34
CA ASP A 377 13.72 9.80 -26.81
C ASP A 377 14.02 10.23 -28.24
N ILE A 378 13.18 9.79 -29.18
CA ILE A 378 13.39 10.03 -30.61
C ILE A 378 12.16 10.71 -31.20
N GLU A 379 12.39 11.88 -31.78
CA GLU A 379 11.37 12.68 -32.44
C GLU A 379 11.70 12.90 -33.92
N ALA A 380 10.68 12.83 -34.78
CA ALA A 380 10.84 13.20 -36.18
C ALA A 380 10.93 14.72 -36.34
N VAL A 381 11.96 15.20 -37.04
CA VAL A 381 12.10 16.63 -37.35
C VAL A 381 11.31 16.92 -38.62
N ASN A 382 10.16 17.57 -38.50
CA ASN A 382 9.39 18.03 -39.64
C ASN A 382 10.16 19.14 -40.37
N LEU A 383 10.84 18.78 -41.46
CA LEU A 383 11.28 19.73 -42.47
C LEU A 383 10.01 20.14 -43.24
N GLY A 384 9.72 21.45 -43.33
CA GLY A 384 8.53 21.99 -44.00
C GLY A 384 8.34 21.49 -45.45
N PRO A 385 7.23 21.83 -46.11
CA PRO A 385 6.86 21.22 -47.39
C PRO A 385 7.99 21.34 -48.42
N SER A 386 8.58 20.19 -48.76
CA SER A 386 9.64 20.06 -49.75
C SER A 386 9.05 20.34 -51.14
N ASN A 387 9.34 21.52 -51.68
CA ASN A 387 9.12 21.83 -53.07
C ASN A 387 10.18 21.11 -53.93
N ASN A 388 9.68 20.47 -54.99
CA ASN A 388 10.37 19.87 -56.13
C ASN A 388 10.72 18.38 -56.10
N ASN A 389 10.16 17.74 -57.13
CA ASN A 389 10.34 16.39 -57.60
C ASN A 389 11.81 15.99 -57.79
N ASN A 390 12.06 14.72 -57.42
CA ASN A 390 13.22 13.85 -57.65
C ASN A 390 14.34 13.81 -56.58
N GLU A 391 14.58 12.56 -56.17
CA GLU A 391 15.69 11.99 -55.38
C GLU A 391 15.53 11.98 -53.85
N GLY A 392 15.78 10.81 -53.26
CA GLY A 392 15.42 10.41 -51.90
C GLY A 392 15.87 11.41 -50.83
N GLY A 393 14.90 12.06 -50.19
CA GLY A 393 15.15 12.98 -49.09
C GLY A 393 15.60 12.23 -47.83
N ASN A 394 16.77 12.57 -47.32
CA ASN A 394 17.27 12.11 -46.03
C ASN A 394 16.26 12.46 -44.92
N PHE A 395 15.84 11.46 -44.16
CA PHE A 395 14.96 11.59 -43.01
C PHE A 395 15.80 11.90 -41.77
N LYS A 396 15.37 12.90 -40.99
CA LYS A 396 16.12 13.43 -39.85
C LYS A 396 15.35 13.22 -38.56
N LEU A 397 15.95 12.48 -37.64
CA LEU A 397 15.46 12.23 -36.29
C LEU A 397 16.25 13.05 -35.29
N ARG A 398 15.59 13.69 -34.35
CA ARG A 398 16.24 14.27 -33.17
C ARG A 398 16.25 13.21 -32.08
N VAL A 399 17.44 12.86 -31.62
CA VAL A 399 17.64 11.84 -30.59
C VAL A 399 18.17 12.51 -29.34
N THR A 400 17.50 12.26 -28.22
CA THR A 400 17.98 12.58 -26.88
C THR A 400 18.27 11.27 -26.17
N ILE A 401 19.49 11.12 -25.65
CA ILE A 401 19.85 9.99 -24.81
C ILE A 401 20.16 10.51 -23.41
N GLY A 402 19.41 10.03 -22.42
CA GLY A 402 19.58 10.37 -21.01
C GLY A 402 20.22 9.24 -20.21
N SER A 403 21.14 9.57 -19.32
CA SER A 403 21.60 8.66 -18.26
C SER A 403 22.17 9.43 -17.07
N ASN A 404 21.79 9.04 -15.84
CA ASN A 404 22.29 9.61 -14.58
C ASN A 404 22.29 11.15 -14.56
N ASN A 405 21.16 11.77 -14.91
CA ASN A 405 20.94 13.23 -14.99
C ASN A 405 21.84 13.99 -15.99
N ARG A 406 22.44 13.29 -16.94
CA ARG A 406 23.07 13.90 -18.13
C ARG A 406 22.35 13.47 -19.38
N GLU A 407 22.32 14.36 -20.35
CA GLU A 407 21.69 14.12 -21.64
C GLU A 407 22.63 14.52 -22.76
N VAL A 408 22.54 13.79 -23.86
CA VAL A 408 23.13 14.18 -25.14
C VAL A 408 22.03 14.28 -26.18
N VAL A 409 22.06 15.34 -26.97
CA VAL A 409 21.09 15.58 -28.04
C VAL A 409 21.82 15.72 -29.35
N PHE A 410 21.37 15.00 -30.37
CA PHE A 410 21.95 15.06 -31.70
C PHE A 410 20.93 14.70 -32.76
N ASP A 411 21.29 14.97 -34.01
CA ASP A 411 20.46 14.63 -35.16
C ASP A 411 20.96 13.32 -35.80
N TRP A 412 20.09 12.33 -35.90
CA TRP A 412 20.33 11.06 -36.57
C TRP A 412 19.70 11.08 -37.97
N VAL A 413 20.54 10.95 -39.00
CA VAL A 413 20.14 11.02 -40.40
C VAL A 413 20.04 9.61 -40.98
N LEU A 414 18.91 9.32 -41.62
CA LEU A 414 18.57 8.04 -42.25
C LEU A 414 18.14 8.24 -43.70
N ASP A 415 18.42 7.26 -44.56
CA ASP A 415 18.06 7.31 -45.98
C ASP A 415 16.55 7.08 -46.23
N GLN A 416 15.83 6.58 -45.22
CA GLN A 416 14.42 6.20 -45.31
C GLN A 416 13.67 6.56 -44.02
N SER A 417 12.39 6.87 -44.13
CA SER A 417 11.52 7.06 -42.98
C SER A 417 11.28 5.74 -42.25
N CYS A 418 11.51 5.70 -40.94
CA CYS A 418 11.23 4.54 -40.10
C CYS A 418 10.12 4.90 -39.10
N GLY A 419 8.96 4.26 -39.23
CA GLY A 419 7.85 4.44 -38.29
C GLY A 419 8.06 3.70 -36.96
N SER A 420 8.86 2.63 -36.98
CA SER A 420 9.27 1.89 -35.79
C SER A 420 10.70 1.35 -35.93
N LEU A 421 11.33 1.10 -34.79
CA LEU A 421 12.73 0.75 -34.65
C LEU A 421 12.87 -0.51 -33.79
N TYR A 422 13.92 -1.27 -34.06
CA TYR A 422 14.40 -2.29 -33.14
C TYR A 422 15.22 -1.63 -32.04
N PHE A 423 15.22 -2.24 -30.87
CA PHE A 423 16.24 -1.99 -29.88
C PHE A 423 17.11 -3.22 -29.69
N GLY A 424 18.27 -3.07 -29.08
CA GLY A 424 19.19 -4.17 -28.86
C GLY A 424 20.23 -3.90 -27.80
N CYS A 425 20.88 -4.97 -27.33
CA CYS A 425 22.07 -4.87 -26.50
C CYS A 425 23.13 -5.92 -26.89
N SER A 426 24.39 -5.60 -26.65
CA SER A 426 25.52 -6.51 -26.79
C SER A 426 26.44 -6.35 -25.59
N PHE A 427 26.83 -7.47 -24.96
CA PHE A 427 27.81 -7.50 -23.88
C PHE A 427 28.81 -8.62 -24.11
N SER A 428 30.10 -8.31 -24.00
CA SER A 428 31.15 -9.30 -24.26
C SER A 428 31.30 -10.29 -23.11
N TYR A 429 31.17 -9.81 -21.87
CA TYR A 429 31.40 -10.60 -20.66
C TYR A 429 30.09 -10.92 -19.92
N PRO A 430 30.02 -12.06 -19.21
CA PRO A 430 28.85 -12.43 -18.41
C PRO A 430 28.60 -11.46 -17.25
N GLY A 431 27.36 -11.47 -16.74
CA GLY A 431 26.95 -10.72 -15.54
C GLY A 431 26.14 -9.44 -15.81
N TRP A 432 26.17 -8.93 -17.04
CA TRP A 432 25.30 -7.83 -17.45
C TRP A 432 23.83 -8.27 -17.51
N LYS A 433 22.97 -7.61 -16.74
CA LYS A 433 21.51 -7.84 -16.74
C LYS A 433 20.78 -6.54 -17.01
N VAL A 434 19.97 -6.51 -18.07
CA VAL A 434 19.26 -5.32 -18.54
C VAL A 434 17.76 -5.57 -18.59
N LEU A 435 17.01 -4.71 -17.92
CA LEU A 435 15.56 -4.59 -18.03
C LEU A 435 15.22 -3.57 -19.12
N VAL A 436 14.28 -3.90 -20.01
CA VAL A 436 13.60 -2.93 -20.88
C VAL A 436 12.18 -2.70 -20.36
N PHE A 437 11.74 -1.44 -20.31
CA PHE A 437 10.42 -1.05 -19.82
C PHE A 437 9.37 -1.08 -20.91
#